data_AF-A0A7C5LXP3-F1
#
_entry.id   AF-A0A7C5LXP3-F1
#
_cell.length_a   1.000
_cell.length_b   1.000
_cell.length_c   1.000
_cell.angle_alpha   90.00
_cell.angle_beta   90.00
_cell.angle_gamma   90.00
#
_symmetry.space_group_name_H-M   'P 1'
#
loop_
_entity.id
_entity.type
_entity.pdbx_description
1 polymer ?
#
loop_
_entity_poly.entity_id
_entity_poly.type
_entity_poly.pdbx_seq_one_letter_code
_entity_poly.pdbx_strand_id
1 'polypeptide(L)'
;MSTSETKAHKPDRWVWALIVSIALNGLLIGFLLASQGRKVNPPDRPTAVITVGADTTNPNRMLRALEPKRRRQIMHKALKEVRKQNGHNPRALLRELRAAKAQAMRIAAQEPLDIPALENAMQTMRALRENLAVQGDALMIEIMKQMTPEERRAVATKMRHQRGRKAERRQNRKRMQDE
;
A
#
# COMPACT_ATOMS: atom_id res chain seq x y z
N MET A 1 27.73 3.46 -65.48
CA MET A 1 27.30 3.67 -64.08
C MET A 1 26.58 2.41 -63.63
N SER A 2 27.26 1.54 -62.87
CA SER A 2 26.73 0.24 -62.46
C SER A 2 25.85 0.37 -61.23
N THR A 3 24.63 -0.14 -61.30
CA THR A 3 23.69 -0.26 -60.19
C THR A 3 24.03 -1.50 -59.36
N SER A 4 24.35 -1.31 -58.09
CA SER A 4 24.55 -2.39 -57.12
C SER A 4 23.19 -2.89 -56.61
N GLU A 5 22.79 -4.08 -57.05
CA GLU A 5 21.67 -4.85 -56.48
C GLU A 5 22.01 -5.32 -55.06
N THR A 6 21.32 -4.78 -54.06
CA THR A 6 21.32 -5.29 -52.69
C THR A 6 20.37 -6.49 -52.59
N LYS A 7 20.93 -7.70 -52.66
CA LYS A 7 20.18 -8.94 -52.37
C LYS A 7 19.76 -8.96 -50.89
N ALA A 8 18.47 -8.79 -50.65
CA ALA A 8 17.87 -8.95 -49.32
C ALA A 8 17.97 -10.42 -48.87
N HIS A 9 18.90 -10.71 -47.96
CA HIS A 9 19.00 -12.01 -47.33
C HIS A 9 17.78 -12.25 -46.44
N LYS A 10 16.99 -13.27 -46.77
CA LYS A 10 15.93 -13.76 -45.88
C LYS A 10 16.59 -14.33 -44.63
N PRO A 11 16.18 -13.94 -43.41
CA PRO A 11 16.77 -14.49 -42.19
C PRO A 11 16.48 -15.98 -42.14
N ASP A 12 17.56 -16.77 -42.05
CA ASP A 12 17.44 -18.23 -41.98
C ASP A 12 16.59 -18.64 -40.78
N ARG A 13 15.75 -19.66 -40.98
CA ARG A 13 14.81 -20.16 -39.96
C ARG A 13 15.52 -20.53 -38.64
N TRP A 14 16.80 -20.86 -38.72
CA TRP A 14 17.65 -21.14 -37.57
C TRP A 14 17.93 -19.91 -36.69
N VAL A 15 18.07 -18.72 -37.29
CA VAL A 15 18.23 -17.44 -36.55
C VAL A 15 16.98 -17.15 -35.74
N TRP A 16 15.79 -17.39 -36.30
CA TRP A 16 14.54 -17.25 -35.57
C TRP A 16 14.41 -18.25 -34.42
N ALA A 17 14.81 -19.51 -34.61
CA ALA A 17 14.84 -20.51 -33.54
C ALA A 17 15.77 -20.10 -32.39
N LEU A 18 16.93 -19.50 -32.71
CA LEU A 18 17.88 -18.98 -31.72
C LEU A 18 17.28 -17.82 -30.91
N ILE A 19 16.66 -16.84 -31.58
CA ILE A 19 16.00 -15.69 -30.92
C ILE A 19 14.91 -16.17 -29.98
N VAL A 20 14.08 -17.12 -30.40
CA VAL A 20 13.00 -17.69 -29.58
C VAL A 20 13.57 -18.41 -28.36
N SER A 21 14.66 -19.18 -28.51
CA SER A 21 15.32 -19.87 -27.39
C SER A 21 15.87 -18.89 -26.35
N ILE A 22 16.53 -17.81 -26.80
CA ILE A 22 17.08 -16.77 -25.92
C ILE A 22 15.94 -16.04 -25.19
N ALA A 23 14.86 -15.70 -25.89
CA ALA A 23 13.70 -15.04 -25.29
C ALA A 23 13.02 -15.91 -24.23
N LEU A 24 12.86 -17.22 -24.50
CA LEU A 24 12.25 -18.16 -23.57
C LEU A 24 13.11 -18.32 -22.29
N ASN A 25 14.43 -18.43 -22.45
CA ASN A 25 15.37 -18.51 -21.33
C ASN A 25 15.36 -17.22 -20.48
N GLY A 26 15.35 -16.05 -21.13
CA GLY A 26 15.24 -14.76 -20.45
C GLY A 26 13.93 -14.63 -19.67
N LEU A 27 12.82 -15.12 -20.23
CA LEU A 27 11.51 -15.10 -19.58
C LEU A 27 11.46 -16.03 -18.37
N LEU A 28 12.09 -17.21 -18.44
CA LEU A 28 12.22 -18.14 -17.31
C LEU A 28 13.06 -17.55 -16.18
N ILE A 29 14.22 -16.96 -16.50
CA ILE A 29 15.09 -16.30 -15.50
C ILE A 29 14.36 -15.10 -14.86
N GLY A 30 13.67 -14.28 -15.68
CA GLY A 30 12.87 -13.16 -15.21
C GLY A 30 11.73 -13.60 -14.28
N PHE A 31 11.04 -14.69 -14.61
CA PHE A 31 9.98 -15.26 -13.78
C PHE A 31 10.53 -15.81 -12.46
N LEU A 32 11.68 -16.49 -12.49
CA LEU A 32 12.32 -17.07 -11.31
C LEU A 32 12.79 -15.97 -10.33
N LEU A 33 13.41 -14.90 -10.85
CA LEU A 33 13.79 -13.71 -10.07
C LEU A 33 12.56 -12.96 -9.53
N ALA A 34 11.49 -12.83 -10.32
CA ALA A 34 10.23 -12.21 -9.88
C ALA A 34 9.53 -13.02 -8.78
N SER A 35 9.66 -14.35 -8.80
CA SER A 35 9.08 -15.24 -7.79
C SER A 35 9.86 -15.22 -6.46
N GLN A 36 11.19 -15.07 -6.51
CA GLN A 36 12.04 -15.04 -5.32
C GLN A 36 12.17 -13.64 -4.67
N GLY A 37 11.90 -12.56 -5.42
CA GLY A 37 12.03 -11.17 -4.97
C GLY A 37 11.02 -10.66 -3.92
N ARG A 38 10.27 -11.53 -3.22
CA ARG A 38 9.30 -11.13 -2.18
C ARG A 38 9.62 -11.63 -0.77
N LYS A 39 10.89 -11.71 -0.39
CA LYS A 39 11.32 -11.76 1.03
C LYS A 39 12.62 -10.99 1.28
N VAL A 40 12.79 -9.82 0.67
CA VAL A 40 13.75 -8.87 1.22
C VAL A 40 13.02 -8.10 2.32
N ASN A 41 13.28 -8.45 3.57
CA ASN A 41 13.01 -7.56 4.69
C ASN A 41 13.74 -6.25 4.37
N PRO A 42 13.05 -5.12 4.13
CA PRO A 42 13.75 -3.87 3.93
C PRO A 42 14.55 -3.56 5.21
N PRO A 43 15.85 -3.22 5.13
CA PRO A 43 16.57 -2.68 6.27
C PRO A 43 15.84 -1.43 6.74
N ASP A 44 15.81 -1.24 8.05
CA ASP A 44 15.12 -0.16 8.78
C ASP A 44 14.92 1.10 7.95
N ARG A 45 13.75 1.20 7.30
CA ARG A 45 13.31 2.46 6.73
C ARG A 45 12.85 3.30 7.92
N PRO A 46 13.38 4.52 8.13
CA PRO A 46 12.63 5.52 8.86
C PRO A 46 11.41 5.86 8.01
N THR A 47 10.34 5.06 8.10
CA THR A 47 9.03 5.43 7.59
C THR A 47 8.43 6.48 8.53
N ALA A 48 9.04 7.66 8.54
CA ALA A 48 8.33 8.90 8.76
C ALA A 48 8.02 9.46 7.36
N VAL A 49 7.24 8.71 6.57
CA VAL A 49 6.36 9.42 5.64
C VAL A 49 5.44 10.16 6.57
N ILE A 50 5.55 11.50 6.59
CA ILE A 50 4.57 12.38 7.21
C ILE A 50 3.27 12.15 6.44
N THR A 51 2.56 11.07 6.76
CA THR A 51 1.15 10.94 6.47
C THR A 51 0.46 11.80 7.49
N VAL A 52 0.34 13.08 7.17
CA VAL A 52 -0.71 13.94 7.74
C VAL A 52 -2.02 13.15 7.56
N GLY A 53 -2.50 12.51 8.63
CA GLY A 53 -3.79 11.81 8.68
C GLY A 53 -3.84 10.26 8.68
N ALA A 54 -2.78 9.50 8.34
CA ALA A 54 -2.96 8.04 8.09
C ALA A 54 -2.61 7.09 9.25
N ASP A 55 -1.91 7.56 10.29
CA ASP A 55 -1.36 6.66 11.32
C ASP A 55 -2.27 6.47 12.56
N THR A 56 -3.38 7.22 12.63
CA THR A 56 -4.33 7.20 13.75
C THR A 56 -5.55 6.31 13.52
N THR A 57 -5.86 5.93 12.28
CA THR A 57 -7.14 5.30 11.90
C THR A 57 -6.98 3.85 11.45
N ASN A 58 -6.04 3.09 12.02
CA ASN A 58 -6.01 1.65 11.78
C ASN A 58 -6.99 0.94 12.75
N PRO A 59 -8.16 0.47 12.29
CA PRO A 59 -9.20 -0.04 13.19
C PRO A 59 -8.76 -1.35 13.87
N ASN A 60 -7.88 -2.12 13.21
CA ASN A 60 -7.30 -3.32 13.81
C ASN A 60 -6.42 -3.01 15.02
N ARG A 61 -5.78 -1.84 15.06
CA ARG A 61 -4.93 -1.44 16.19
C ARG A 61 -5.75 -1.10 17.42
N MET A 62 -6.90 -0.44 17.22
CA MET A 62 -7.86 -0.13 18.28
C MET A 62 -8.41 -1.41 18.92
N LEU A 63 -8.84 -2.36 18.09
CA LEU A 63 -9.44 -3.62 18.55
C LEU A 63 -8.44 -4.63 19.12
N ARG A 64 -7.15 -4.28 19.28
CA ARG A 64 -6.16 -5.17 19.91
C ARG A 64 -6.43 -5.43 21.39
N ALA A 65 -7.30 -4.65 22.04
CA ALA A 65 -7.69 -4.88 23.43
C ALA A 65 -8.67 -6.05 23.59
N LEU A 66 -9.38 -6.40 22.51
CA LEU A 66 -10.39 -7.43 22.51
C LEU A 66 -9.81 -8.79 22.12
N GLU A 67 -10.52 -9.84 22.52
CA GLU A 67 -10.21 -11.21 22.11
C GLU A 67 -10.20 -11.35 20.58
N PRO A 68 -9.28 -12.15 19.99
CA PRO A 68 -9.11 -12.24 18.54
C PRO A 68 -10.40 -12.62 17.79
N LYS A 69 -11.21 -13.52 18.36
CA LYS A 69 -12.51 -13.93 17.79
C LYS A 69 -13.49 -12.76 17.77
N ARG A 70 -13.62 -12.05 18.90
CA ARG A 70 -14.51 -10.89 19.05
C ARG A 70 -14.11 -9.74 18.13
N ARG A 71 -12.81 -9.46 18.01
CA ARG A 71 -12.27 -8.49 17.04
C ARG A 71 -12.70 -8.78 15.60
N ARG A 72 -12.59 -10.05 15.16
CA ARG A 72 -12.98 -10.44 13.80
C ARG A 72 -14.48 -10.25 13.57
N GLN A 73 -15.31 -10.60 14.54
CA GLN A 73 -16.76 -10.43 14.47
C GLN A 73 -17.16 -8.96 14.34
N ILE A 74 -16.65 -8.10 15.22
CA ILE A 74 -16.93 -6.65 15.20
C ILE A 74 -16.47 -6.05 13.87
N MET A 75 -15.26 -6.35 13.43
CA MET A 75 -14.71 -5.85 12.17
C MET A 75 -15.54 -6.30 10.96
N HIS A 76 -15.96 -7.57 10.93
CA HIS A 76 -16.76 -8.10 9.84
C HIS A 76 -18.14 -7.44 9.77
N LYS A 77 -18.82 -7.31 10.92
CA LYS A 77 -20.13 -6.62 11.00
C LYS A 77 -20.02 -5.16 10.58
N ALA A 78 -19.05 -4.44 11.14
CA ALA A 78 -18.87 -3.02 10.83
C ALA A 78 -18.55 -2.78 9.35
N LEU A 79 -17.69 -3.61 8.75
CA LEU A 79 -17.37 -3.49 7.33
C LEU A 79 -18.58 -3.80 6.44
N LYS A 80 -19.44 -4.74 6.85
CA LYS A 80 -20.68 -5.07 6.14
C LYS A 80 -21.66 -3.90 6.17
N GLU A 81 -21.87 -3.27 7.32
CA GLU A 81 -22.79 -2.14 7.47
C GLU A 81 -22.29 -0.89 6.74
N VAL A 82 -21.00 -0.56 6.85
CA VAL A 82 -20.42 0.57 6.09
C VAL A 82 -20.56 0.37 4.59
N ARG A 83 -20.34 -0.87 4.10
CA ARG A 83 -20.54 -1.20 2.68
C ARG A 83 -22.01 -1.03 2.27
N LYS A 84 -22.95 -1.38 3.14
CA LYS A 84 -24.39 -1.23 2.87
C LYS A 84 -24.79 0.25 2.83
N GLN A 85 -24.24 1.08 3.70
CA GLN A 85 -24.57 2.50 3.80
C GLN A 85 -23.96 3.33 2.66
N ASN A 86 -22.68 3.08 2.35
CA ASN A 86 -21.93 3.95 1.44
C ASN A 86 -21.75 3.37 0.03
N GLY A 87 -22.27 2.17 -0.25
CA GLY A 87 -22.14 1.48 -1.54
C GLY A 87 -20.73 1.00 -1.91
N HIS A 88 -19.69 1.56 -1.27
CA HIS A 88 -18.30 1.30 -1.55
C HIS A 88 -17.66 0.41 -0.49
N ASN A 89 -16.70 -0.42 -0.93
CA ASN A 89 -15.91 -1.24 -0.03
C ASN A 89 -14.63 -0.47 0.37
N PRO A 90 -14.40 -0.16 1.66
CA PRO A 90 -13.19 0.55 2.09
C PRO A 90 -11.89 -0.15 1.66
N ARG A 91 -11.90 -1.49 1.52
CA ARG A 91 -10.75 -2.25 1.04
C ARG A 91 -10.45 -2.00 -0.44
N ALA A 92 -11.47 -1.74 -1.26
CA ALA A 92 -11.29 -1.41 -2.67
C ALA A 92 -10.62 -0.04 -2.82
N LEU A 93 -11.10 0.98 -2.10
CA LEU A 93 -10.48 2.31 -2.09
C LEU A 93 -9.01 2.27 -1.61
N LEU A 94 -8.71 1.45 -0.59
CA LEU A 94 -7.32 1.29 -0.15
C LEU A 94 -6.44 0.65 -1.24
N ARG A 95 -6.99 -0.28 -2.02
CA ARG A 95 -6.29 -0.89 -3.16
C ARG A 95 -6.07 0.13 -4.28
N GLU A 96 -7.08 0.95 -4.58
CA GLU A 96 -6.98 2.03 -5.56
C GLU A 96 -5.94 3.07 -5.14
N LEU A 97 -5.93 3.50 -3.87
CA LEU A 97 -4.91 4.43 -3.37
C LEU A 97 -3.49 3.86 -3.51
N ARG A 98 -3.30 2.55 -3.26
CA ARG A 98 -2.00 1.89 -3.48
C ARG A 98 -1.62 1.85 -4.95
N ALA A 99 -2.57 1.56 -5.84
CA ALA A 99 -2.35 1.58 -7.28
C ALA A 99 -2.00 2.98 -7.77
N ALA A 100 -2.74 4.00 -7.36
CA ALA A 100 -2.48 5.41 -7.68
C ALA A 100 -1.10 5.86 -7.18
N LYS A 101 -0.71 5.47 -5.96
CA LYS A 101 0.65 5.73 -5.45
C LYS A 101 1.73 5.06 -6.30
N ALA A 102 1.52 3.81 -6.70
CA ALA A 102 2.47 3.11 -7.55
C ALA A 102 2.58 3.76 -8.94
N GLN A 103 1.46 4.23 -9.50
CA GLN A 103 1.42 4.95 -10.76
C GLN A 103 2.15 6.29 -10.67
N ALA A 104 1.89 7.10 -9.63
CA ALA A 104 2.59 8.37 -9.41
C ALA A 104 4.11 8.16 -9.32
N MET A 105 4.56 7.12 -8.62
CA MET A 105 5.99 6.77 -8.54
C MET A 105 6.57 6.33 -9.90
N ARG A 106 5.78 5.70 -10.77
CA ARG A 106 6.22 5.34 -12.12
C ARG A 106 6.37 6.56 -13.01
N ILE A 107 5.40 7.48 -12.97
CA ILE A 107 5.45 8.75 -13.72
C ILE A 107 6.65 9.58 -13.27
N ALA A 108 6.86 9.68 -11.96
CA ALA A 108 8.00 10.43 -11.40
C ALA A 108 9.38 9.85 -11.77
N ALA A 109 9.44 8.61 -12.25
CA ALA A 109 10.68 7.95 -12.67
C ALA A 109 10.92 8.00 -14.18
N GLN A 110 10.01 8.61 -14.96
CA GLN A 110 10.16 8.76 -16.40
C GLN A 110 11.10 9.92 -16.76
N GLU A 111 11.83 9.74 -17.86
CA GLU A 111 12.63 10.80 -18.48
C GLU A 111 12.21 10.94 -19.95
N PRO A 112 11.72 12.12 -20.38
CA PRO A 112 11.51 13.33 -19.58
C PRO A 112 10.37 13.18 -18.55
N LEU A 113 10.42 13.99 -17.48
CA LEU A 113 9.39 14.01 -16.46
C LEU A 113 8.10 14.66 -16.98
N ASP A 114 7.00 13.90 -16.96
CA ASP A 114 5.67 14.39 -17.30
C ASP A 114 5.00 15.03 -16.07
N ILE A 115 5.19 16.35 -15.93
CA ILE A 115 4.62 17.14 -14.82
C ILE A 115 3.08 17.09 -14.81
N PRO A 116 2.36 17.34 -15.92
CA PRO A 116 0.90 17.23 -15.94
C PRO A 116 0.36 15.88 -15.50
N ALA A 117 0.99 14.77 -15.92
CA ALA A 117 0.56 13.43 -15.50
C ALA A 117 0.80 13.20 -13.99
N LEU A 118 1.91 13.71 -13.46
CA LEU A 118 2.21 13.60 -12.03
C LEU A 118 1.20 14.39 -11.18
N GLU A 119 0.85 15.61 -11.60
CA GLU A 119 -0.15 16.45 -10.92
C GLU A 119 -1.52 15.75 -10.87
N ASN A 120 -1.97 15.21 -12.01
CA ASN A 120 -3.23 14.45 -12.08
C ASN A 120 -3.22 13.21 -11.17
N ALA A 121 -2.10 12.50 -11.10
CA ALA A 121 -1.94 11.36 -10.20
C ALA A 121 -2.01 11.79 -8.72
N MET A 122 -1.39 12.93 -8.37
CA MET A 122 -1.46 13.49 -7.02
C MET A 122 -2.86 13.97 -6.65
N GLN A 123 -3.59 14.61 -7.56
CA GLN A 123 -4.99 15.01 -7.35
C GLN A 123 -5.89 13.79 -7.10
N THR A 124 -5.74 12.74 -7.91
CA THR A 124 -6.45 11.46 -7.72
C THR A 124 -6.15 10.87 -6.34
N MET A 125 -4.90 10.89 -5.90
CA MET A 125 -4.52 10.43 -4.57
C MET A 125 -5.14 11.25 -3.44
N ARG A 126 -5.31 12.58 -3.61
CA ARG A 126 -5.98 13.43 -2.61
C ARG A 126 -7.45 13.07 -2.48
N ALA A 127 -8.17 12.98 -3.60
CA ALA A 127 -9.58 12.57 -3.62
C ALA A 127 -9.78 11.18 -2.98
N LEU A 128 -8.92 10.22 -3.29
CA LEU A 128 -8.97 8.88 -2.67
C LEU A 128 -8.71 8.91 -1.15
N ARG A 129 -7.82 9.80 -0.67
CA ARG A 129 -7.56 9.96 0.77
C ARG A 129 -8.74 10.58 1.49
N GLU A 130 -9.38 11.60 0.91
CA GLU A 130 -10.57 12.23 1.47
C GLU A 130 -11.71 11.20 1.60
N ASN A 131 -11.97 10.44 0.54
CA ASN A 131 -12.96 9.35 0.56
C ASN A 131 -12.63 8.29 1.61
N LEU A 132 -11.35 7.91 1.76
CA LEU A 132 -10.91 6.98 2.79
C LEU A 132 -11.03 7.55 4.20
N ALA A 133 -10.84 8.85 4.39
CA ALA A 133 -11.02 9.50 5.70
C ALA A 133 -12.49 9.42 6.13
N VAL A 134 -13.41 9.83 5.25
CA VAL A 134 -14.86 9.76 5.51
C VAL A 134 -15.31 8.33 5.80
N GLN A 135 -14.88 7.35 5.00
CA GLN A 135 -15.22 5.95 5.25
C GLN A 135 -14.53 5.36 6.49
N GLY A 136 -13.33 5.85 6.81
CA GLY A 136 -12.60 5.49 8.02
C GLY A 136 -13.36 5.91 9.27
N ASP A 137 -13.86 7.14 9.30
CA ASP A 137 -14.64 7.68 10.41
C ASP A 137 -15.97 6.93 10.57
N ALA A 138 -16.69 6.70 9.47
CA ALA A 138 -17.92 5.89 9.47
C ALA A 138 -17.66 4.47 10.02
N LEU A 139 -16.57 3.83 9.60
CA LEU A 139 -16.17 2.52 10.10
C LEU A 139 -15.83 2.53 11.59
N MET A 140 -15.14 3.57 12.07
CA MET A 140 -14.80 3.69 13.48
C MET A 140 -16.05 3.87 14.35
N ILE A 141 -17.00 4.69 13.91
CA ILE A 141 -18.30 4.87 14.57
C ILE A 141 -19.05 3.54 14.64
N GLU A 142 -19.11 2.81 13.52
CA GLU A 142 -19.82 1.54 13.47
C GLU A 142 -19.16 0.48 14.37
N ILE A 143 -17.82 0.43 14.40
CA ILE A 143 -17.09 -0.43 15.33
C ILE A 143 -17.47 -0.10 16.79
N MET A 144 -17.53 1.17 17.16
CA MET A 144 -17.89 1.58 18.54
C MET A 144 -19.34 1.23 18.90
N LYS A 145 -20.26 1.27 17.93
CA LYS A 145 -21.66 0.85 18.12
C LYS A 145 -21.78 -0.65 18.41
N GLN A 146 -20.94 -1.47 17.80
CA GLN A 146 -20.95 -2.93 17.98
C GLN A 146 -20.28 -3.40 19.28
N MET A 147 -19.57 -2.50 19.98
CA MET A 147 -18.89 -2.78 21.24
C MET A 147 -19.81 -2.57 22.45
N THR A 148 -19.63 -3.37 23.50
CA THR A 148 -20.26 -3.11 24.80
C THR A 148 -19.58 -1.93 25.52
N PRO A 149 -20.23 -1.32 26.54
CA PRO A 149 -19.59 -0.28 27.35
C PRO A 149 -18.27 -0.71 27.99
N GLU A 150 -18.19 -1.96 28.45
CA GLU A 150 -16.98 -2.54 29.05
C GLU A 150 -15.86 -2.71 28.02
N GLU A 151 -16.19 -3.22 26.82
CA GLU A 151 -15.25 -3.34 25.71
C GLU A 151 -14.68 -1.96 25.31
N ARG A 152 -15.51 -0.92 25.30
CA ARG A 152 -15.07 0.46 25.01
C ARG A 152 -14.10 0.98 26.06
N ARG A 153 -14.37 0.75 27.35
CA ARG A 153 -13.47 1.13 28.46
C ARG A 153 -12.13 0.40 28.36
N ALA A 154 -12.15 -0.91 28.06
CA ALA A 154 -10.94 -1.71 27.89
C ALA A 154 -10.07 -1.20 26.73
N VAL A 155 -10.70 -0.88 25.58
CA VAL A 155 -10.02 -0.28 24.43
C VAL A 155 -9.42 1.08 24.78
N ALA A 156 -10.19 1.97 25.42
CA ALA A 156 -9.72 3.30 25.81
C ALA A 156 -8.50 3.23 26.75
N THR A 157 -8.57 2.36 27.76
CA THR A 157 -7.47 2.12 28.72
C THR A 157 -6.21 1.65 28.00
N LYS A 158 -6.34 0.64 27.12
CA LYS A 158 -5.20 0.12 26.35
C LYS A 158 -4.60 1.17 25.41
N MET A 159 -5.42 2.02 24.80
CA MET A 159 -4.95 3.11 23.94
C MET A 159 -4.16 4.16 24.73
N ARG A 160 -4.62 4.52 25.94
CA ARG A 160 -3.90 5.43 26.85
C ARG A 160 -2.51 4.87 27.22
N HIS A 161 -2.44 3.60 27.61
CA HIS A 161 -1.15 2.94 27.92
C HIS A 161 -0.21 2.89 26.71
N GLN A 162 -0.72 2.59 25.51
CA GLN A 162 0.11 2.58 24.31
C GLN A 162 0.70 3.96 23.98
N ARG A 163 -0.04 5.04 24.24
CA ARG A 163 0.45 6.42 24.06
C ARG A 163 1.56 6.73 25.06
N GLY A 164 1.37 6.37 26.34
CA GLY A 164 2.38 6.56 27.40
C GLY A 164 3.71 5.87 27.07
N ARG A 165 3.69 4.57 26.73
CA ARG A 165 4.90 3.82 26.37
C ARG A 165 5.65 4.37 25.17
N LYS A 166 4.94 4.97 24.20
CA LYS A 166 5.57 5.61 23.04
C LYS A 166 6.26 6.93 23.43
N ALA A 167 5.64 7.72 24.30
CA ALA A 167 6.24 8.96 24.78
C ALA A 167 7.52 8.70 25.59
N GLU A 168 7.47 7.71 26.49
CA GLU A 168 8.62 7.26 27.29
C GLU A 168 9.78 6.79 26.39
N ARG A 169 9.52 5.91 25.42
CA ARG A 169 10.55 5.47 24.44
C ARG A 169 11.18 6.64 23.68
N ARG A 170 10.39 7.66 23.35
CA ARG A 170 10.89 8.86 22.66
C ARG A 170 11.78 9.69 23.57
N GLN A 171 11.46 9.81 24.85
CA GLN A 171 12.29 10.49 25.83
C GLN A 171 13.61 9.75 26.06
N ASN A 172 13.57 8.43 26.23
CA ASN A 172 14.79 7.63 26.41
C ASN A 172 15.71 7.71 25.18
N ARG A 173 15.14 7.73 23.97
CA ARG A 173 15.94 7.90 22.75
C ARG A 173 16.63 9.26 22.66
N LYS A 174 16.00 10.33 23.15
CA LYS A 174 16.62 11.66 23.20
C LYS A 174 17.79 11.67 24.19
N ARG A 175 17.60 11.12 25.39
CA ARG A 175 18.66 11.01 26.41
C ARG A 175 19.91 10.30 25.88
N MET A 176 19.74 9.18 25.18
CA MET A 176 20.86 8.44 24.57
C MET A 176 21.54 9.15 23.38
N GLN A 177 20.99 10.26 22.87
CA GLN A 177 21.61 11.05 21.80
C GLN A 177 22.36 12.27 22.34
N ASP A 178 22.07 12.65 23.59
CA ASP A 178 22.66 13.80 24.27
C ASP A 178 23.82 13.37 25.22
N GLU A 179 24.05 12.06 25.37
CA GLU A 179 25.19 11.40 26.05
C GLU A 179 26.23 10.93 25.03
#